data_AF-A0A1F7Y125-F1
#
_entry.id   AF-A0A1F7Y125-F1
#
_cell.length_a   1.000
_cell.length_b   1.000
_cell.length_c   1.000
_cell.angle_alpha   90.00
_cell.angle_beta   90.00
_cell.angle_gamma   90.00
#
_symmetry.space_group_name_H-M   'P 1'
#
loop_
_entity.id
_entity.type
_entity.pdbx_description
1 polymer ?
#
loop_
_entity_poly.entity_id
_entity_poly.type
_entity_poly.pdbx_seq_one_letter_code
_entity_poly.pdbx_strand_id
1 'polypeptide(L)'
;MKISNIKNQNAKIFNKYDYEFLSKFFKSVTTYILFVNRRFIYYFKLWLFMSKNAFLVYILDRFSFSIFLFGKVMRFLMYFVFLYFLVKGTKTLAGYNVNQTIFFFLTFNVIDILAQFLYREAYRFRSLIISGGFDLVLAKPVNPLFRSLLGGADLIDLVTIPPLFVATYYVGSLLNPTFINAILYLLLLINGFIIATSFYIAVLALGIVTLEIDHTIMIYRDMIALGRLPLDIYKEPVRSILTFLVPVGVMISYPAKAMIGLISIQGIIVSFGLAGISMFLSIRLWKFALKKYTSASS
;
A
#
# COMPACT_ATOMS: atom_id res chain seq x y z
N MET A 1 -45.08 37.82 -35.71
CA MET A 1 -44.29 37.02 -36.69
C MET A 1 -42.87 36.90 -36.13
N LYS A 2 -42.27 35.69 -36.11
CA LYS A 2 -40.89 35.33 -35.63
C LYS A 2 -40.61 35.22 -34.12
N ILE A 3 -41.29 34.34 -33.36
CA ILE A 3 -40.69 33.70 -32.15
C ILE A 3 -41.03 32.19 -32.04
N SER A 4 -41.96 31.65 -32.82
CA SER A 4 -42.35 30.23 -32.76
C SER A 4 -41.39 29.24 -33.45
N ASN A 5 -40.36 29.72 -34.16
CA ASN A 5 -39.51 28.85 -35.00
C ASN A 5 -38.17 28.41 -34.38
N ILE A 6 -37.83 28.81 -33.15
CA ILE A 6 -36.53 28.45 -32.54
C ILE A 6 -36.64 27.22 -31.60
N LYS A 7 -37.83 26.90 -31.08
CA LYS A 7 -38.00 25.75 -30.18
C LYS A 7 -38.02 24.38 -30.87
N ASN A 8 -38.15 24.32 -32.19
CA ASN A 8 -38.29 23.06 -32.94
C ASN A 8 -37.01 22.55 -33.62
N GLN A 9 -35.87 23.25 -33.50
CA GLN A 9 -34.60 22.80 -34.08
C GLN A 9 -33.68 22.05 -33.10
N ASN A 10 -33.82 22.25 -31.78
CA ASN A 10 -32.96 21.59 -30.79
C ASN A 10 -33.43 20.19 -30.37
N ALA A 11 -34.63 19.76 -30.77
CA ALA A 11 -35.19 18.45 -30.43
C ALA A 11 -34.83 17.33 -31.43
N LYS A 12 -34.00 17.62 -32.45
CA LYS A 12 -33.62 16.70 -33.54
C LYS A 12 -32.14 16.27 -33.51
N ILE A 13 -31.52 16.23 -32.32
CA ILE A 13 -30.06 16.06 -32.19
C ILE A 13 -29.61 14.61 -31.90
N PHE A 14 -30.51 13.66 -31.66
CA PHE A 14 -30.13 12.24 -31.54
C PHE A 14 -30.93 11.40 -32.53
N ASN A 15 -30.26 10.91 -33.57
CA ASN A 15 -30.85 10.01 -34.55
C ASN A 15 -30.94 8.59 -33.96
N LYS A 16 -31.75 7.71 -34.56
CA LYS A 16 -31.94 6.31 -34.08
C LYS A 16 -30.61 5.56 -33.87
N TYR A 17 -29.61 5.87 -34.70
CA TYR A 17 -28.25 5.34 -34.61
C TYR A 17 -27.51 5.76 -33.33
N ASP A 18 -27.73 6.98 -32.84
CA ASP A 18 -27.09 7.47 -31.61
C ASP A 18 -27.67 6.79 -30.36
N TYR A 19 -28.99 6.54 -30.35
CA TYR A 19 -29.63 5.76 -29.29
C TYR A 19 -29.16 4.31 -29.27
N GLU A 20 -28.98 3.68 -30.42
CA GLU A 20 -28.48 2.31 -30.51
C GLU A 20 -27.01 2.22 -30.07
N PHE A 21 -26.19 3.20 -30.45
CA PHE A 21 -24.79 3.31 -29.99
C PHE A 21 -24.70 3.51 -28.47
N LEU A 22 -25.44 4.47 -27.91
CA LEU A 22 -25.47 4.74 -26.47
C LEU A 22 -25.96 3.50 -25.69
N SER A 23 -27.02 2.83 -26.16
CA SER A 23 -27.52 1.60 -25.56
C SER A 23 -26.47 0.47 -25.54
N LYS A 24 -25.77 0.24 -26.67
CA LYS A 24 -24.67 -0.73 -26.74
C LYS A 24 -23.50 -0.35 -25.82
N PHE A 25 -23.15 0.94 -25.76
CA PHE A 25 -22.10 1.46 -24.88
C PHE A 25 -22.44 1.25 -23.40
N PHE A 26 -23.63 1.67 -22.95
CA PHE A 26 -24.06 1.46 -21.56
C PHE A 26 -24.18 -0.02 -21.19
N LYS A 27 -24.66 -0.87 -22.11
CA LYS A 27 -24.70 -2.33 -21.89
C LYS A 27 -23.29 -2.91 -21.78
N SER A 28 -22.34 -2.45 -22.58
CA SER A 28 -20.93 -2.84 -22.50
C SER A 28 -20.29 -2.42 -21.18
N VAL A 29 -20.45 -1.15 -20.78
CA VAL A 29 -19.97 -0.62 -19.50
C VAL A 29 -20.58 -1.39 -18.33
N THR A 30 -21.90 -1.62 -18.34
CA THR A 30 -22.59 -2.38 -17.29
C THR A 30 -22.09 -3.83 -17.22
N THR A 31 -21.90 -4.48 -18.36
CA THR A 31 -21.36 -5.85 -18.43
C THR A 31 -19.92 -5.91 -17.90
N TYR A 32 -19.10 -4.92 -18.26
CA TYR A 32 -17.73 -4.79 -17.75
C TYR A 32 -17.70 -4.58 -16.23
N ILE A 33 -18.54 -3.67 -15.70
CA ILE A 33 -18.68 -3.43 -14.26
C ILE A 33 -19.11 -4.71 -13.53
N LEU A 34 -20.13 -5.41 -14.04
CA LEU A 34 -20.60 -6.68 -13.45
C LEU A 34 -19.51 -7.76 -13.48
N PHE A 35 -18.75 -7.84 -14.57
CA PHE A 35 -17.63 -8.77 -14.70
C PHE A 35 -16.50 -8.47 -13.72
N VAL A 36 -16.09 -7.19 -13.61
CA VAL A 36 -15.09 -6.73 -12.64
C VAL A 36 -15.56 -7.04 -11.22
N ASN A 37 -16.83 -6.78 -10.90
CA ASN A 37 -17.41 -7.08 -9.60
C ASN A 37 -17.35 -8.59 -9.29
N ARG A 38 -17.72 -9.47 -10.24
CA ARG A 38 -17.62 -10.92 -10.06
C ARG A 38 -16.18 -11.39 -9.80
N ARG A 39 -15.21 -10.87 -10.56
CA ARG A 39 -13.78 -11.19 -10.33
C ARG A 39 -13.30 -10.68 -8.98
N PHE A 40 -13.64 -9.45 -8.61
CA PHE A 40 -13.29 -8.87 -7.33
C PHE A 40 -13.84 -9.71 -6.17
N ILE A 41 -15.13 -10.07 -6.22
CA ILE A 41 -15.77 -10.94 -5.22
C ILE A 41 -15.06 -12.29 -5.14
N TYR A 42 -14.69 -12.88 -6.29
CA TYR A 42 -13.93 -14.14 -6.32
C TYR A 42 -12.58 -14.03 -5.59
N TYR A 43 -11.76 -13.03 -5.96
CA TYR A 43 -10.45 -12.83 -5.33
C TYR A 43 -10.56 -12.46 -3.85
N PHE A 44 -11.56 -11.66 -3.48
CA PHE A 44 -11.82 -11.32 -2.09
C PHE A 44 -12.21 -12.54 -1.25
N LYS A 45 -13.14 -13.38 -1.75
CA LYS A 45 -13.51 -14.65 -1.10
C LYS A 45 -12.31 -15.59 -0.97
N LEU A 46 -11.48 -15.67 -2.01
CA LEU A 46 -10.27 -16.48 -1.99
C LEU A 46 -9.29 -15.99 -0.92
N TRP A 47 -9.07 -14.67 -0.84
CA TRP A 47 -8.24 -14.07 0.21
C TRP A 47 -8.80 -14.30 1.62
N LEU A 48 -10.11 -14.20 1.82
CA LEU A 48 -10.75 -14.52 3.09
C LEU A 48 -10.53 -15.99 3.49
N PHE A 49 -10.65 -16.93 2.56
CA PHE A 49 -10.39 -18.33 2.81
C PHE A 49 -8.92 -18.58 3.21
N MET A 50 -7.97 -17.99 2.50
CA MET A 50 -6.55 -18.08 2.83
C MET A 50 -6.24 -17.42 4.18
N SER A 51 -6.86 -16.27 4.48
CA SER A 51 -6.70 -15.57 5.76
C SER A 51 -7.26 -16.37 6.92
N LYS A 52 -8.40 -17.05 6.75
CA LYS A 52 -8.93 -17.99 7.75
C LYS A 52 -7.89 -19.08 8.07
N ASN A 53 -7.27 -19.67 7.05
CA ASN A 53 -6.22 -20.67 7.26
C ASN A 53 -4.99 -20.08 7.95
N ALA A 54 -4.56 -18.87 7.57
CA ALA A 54 -3.45 -18.18 8.22
C ALA A 54 -3.74 -17.89 9.71
N PHE A 55 -4.97 -17.53 10.06
CA PHE A 55 -5.38 -17.28 11.43
C PHE A 55 -5.42 -18.55 12.29
N LEU A 56 -5.78 -19.69 11.71
CA LEU A 56 -5.77 -20.97 12.43
C LEU A 56 -4.37 -21.31 12.97
N VAL A 57 -3.30 -20.97 12.23
CA VAL A 57 -1.93 -21.18 12.69
C VAL A 57 -1.66 -20.41 14.00
N TYR A 58 -2.13 -19.16 14.11
CA TYR A 58 -1.99 -18.35 15.33
C TYR A 58 -2.89 -18.83 16.48
N ILE A 59 -4.06 -19.38 16.17
CA ILE A 59 -4.99 -19.91 17.18
C ILE A 59 -4.47 -21.21 17.80
N LEU A 60 -3.73 -22.01 17.01
CA LEU A 60 -3.09 -23.24 17.47
C LEU A 60 -1.87 -22.92 18.35
N ASP A 61 -1.05 -21.94 17.98
CA ASP A 61 0.09 -21.48 18.78
C ASP A 61 -0.17 -20.12 19.43
N ARG A 62 -1.04 -20.14 20.45
CA ARG A 62 -1.47 -18.94 21.18
C ARG A 62 -0.33 -18.27 21.95
N PHE A 63 0.67 -19.05 22.36
CA PHE A 63 1.81 -18.55 23.11
C PHE A 63 2.69 -17.68 22.23
N SER A 64 3.08 -18.19 21.05
CA SER A 64 3.83 -17.39 20.06
C SER A 64 3.04 -16.16 19.63
N PHE A 65 1.74 -16.31 19.35
CA PHE A 65 0.88 -15.16 19.04
C PHE A 65 0.95 -14.07 20.11
N SER A 66 0.83 -14.44 21.39
CA SER A 66 0.86 -13.49 22.51
C SER A 66 2.22 -12.79 22.64
N ILE A 67 3.32 -13.53 22.49
CA ILE A 67 4.68 -12.98 22.52
C ILE A 67 4.91 -11.98 21.38
N PHE A 68 4.56 -12.35 20.14
CA PHE A 68 4.77 -11.47 19.00
C PHE A 68 3.87 -10.25 19.03
N LEU A 69 2.61 -10.39 19.48
CA LEU A 69 1.70 -9.26 19.69
C LEU A 69 2.25 -8.31 20.76
N PHE A 70 2.68 -8.85 21.91
CA PHE A 70 3.30 -8.05 22.97
C PHE A 70 4.55 -7.33 22.49
N GLY A 71 5.46 -8.03 21.81
CA GLY A 71 6.68 -7.44 21.26
C GLY A 71 6.40 -6.34 20.25
N LYS A 72 5.35 -6.49 19.44
CA LYS A 72 4.93 -5.46 18.48
C LYS A 72 4.37 -4.22 19.17
N VAL A 73 3.49 -4.40 20.17
CA VAL A 73 2.94 -3.30 20.97
C VAL A 73 4.05 -2.59 21.74
N MET A 74 4.96 -3.33 22.37
CA MET A 74 6.10 -2.77 23.09
C MET A 74 7.02 -1.97 22.18
N ARG A 75 7.34 -2.49 20.99
CA ARG A 75 8.17 -1.76 20.01
C ARG A 75 7.51 -0.45 19.60
N PHE A 76 6.19 -0.46 19.35
CA PHE A 76 5.43 0.73 19.03
C PHE A 76 5.47 1.75 20.17
N LEU A 77 5.14 1.33 21.41
CA LEU A 77 5.10 2.19 22.58
C LEU A 77 6.49 2.76 22.92
N MET A 78 7.53 1.94 22.87
CA MET A 78 8.90 2.39 23.13
C MET A 78 9.33 3.47 22.13
N TYR A 79 9.05 3.27 20.85
CA TYR A 79 9.38 4.28 19.84
C TYR A 79 8.54 5.55 19.98
N PHE A 80 7.25 5.41 20.30
CA PHE A 80 6.38 6.54 20.60
C PHE A 80 6.90 7.37 21.79
N VAL A 81 7.22 6.71 22.91
CA VAL A 81 7.76 7.33 24.12
C VAL A 81 9.11 8.00 23.82
N PHE A 82 9.99 7.32 23.08
CA PHE A 82 11.26 7.87 22.63
C PHE A 82 11.06 9.16 21.84
N LEU A 83 10.20 9.17 20.82
CA LEU A 83 9.94 10.38 20.03
C LEU A 83 9.34 11.51 20.87
N TYR A 84 8.39 11.20 21.76
CA TYR A 84 7.79 12.19 22.62
C TYR A 84 8.83 12.91 23.48
N PHE A 85 9.69 12.15 24.18
CA PHE A 85 10.72 12.72 25.04
C PHE A 85 11.85 13.39 24.26
N LEU A 86 12.24 12.85 23.11
CA LEU A 86 13.22 13.45 22.21
C LEU A 86 12.79 14.87 21.82
N VAL A 87 11.60 15.02 21.24
CA VAL A 87 11.13 16.32 20.74
C VAL A 87 10.79 17.27 21.89
N LYS A 88 10.27 16.76 23.01
CA LYS A 88 10.06 17.57 24.21
C LYS A 88 11.37 18.17 24.74
N GLY A 89 12.46 17.41 24.71
CA GLY A 89 13.79 17.87 25.11
C GLY A 89 14.40 18.88 24.13
N THR A 90 14.26 18.66 22.82
CA THR A 90 14.83 19.54 21.78
C THR A 90 13.92 20.69 21.35
N LYS A 91 12.70 20.79 21.90
CA LYS A 91 11.59 21.67 21.51
C LYS A 91 11.01 21.38 20.12
N THR A 92 11.86 21.13 19.13
CA THR A 92 11.45 20.74 17.77
C THR A 92 12.38 19.67 17.20
N LEU A 93 11.91 18.98 16.16
CA LEU A 93 12.71 18.04 15.37
C LEU A 93 12.55 18.39 13.90
N ALA A 94 13.62 18.88 13.27
CA ALA A 94 13.60 19.42 11.90
C ALA A 94 12.47 20.46 11.68
N GLY A 95 12.19 21.29 12.70
CA GLY A 95 11.13 22.30 12.67
C GLY A 95 9.73 21.80 13.05
N TYR A 96 9.55 20.49 13.28
CA TYR A 96 8.27 19.91 13.70
C TYR A 96 8.12 19.89 15.22
N ASN A 97 6.91 20.21 15.70
CA ASN A 97 6.55 20.04 17.10
C ASN A 97 6.23 18.58 17.43
N VAL A 98 6.00 18.30 18.72
CA VAL A 98 5.73 16.93 19.23
C VAL A 98 4.57 16.24 18.48
N ASN A 99 3.44 16.93 18.31
CA ASN A 99 2.26 16.35 17.66
C ASN A 99 2.52 16.04 16.18
N GLN A 100 3.22 16.93 15.47
CA GLN A 100 3.60 16.74 14.08
C GLN A 100 4.56 15.55 13.92
N THR A 101 5.60 15.45 14.76
CA THR A 101 6.55 14.33 14.72
C THR A 101 5.87 12.99 15.02
N ILE A 102 4.98 12.95 16.03
CA ILE A 102 4.18 11.75 16.33
C ILE A 102 3.29 11.41 15.14
N PHE A 103 2.71 12.40 14.46
CA PHE A 103 1.87 12.14 13.29
C PHE A 103 2.63 11.53 12.10
N PHE A 104 3.90 11.94 11.86
CA PHE A 104 4.78 11.24 10.91
C PHE A 104 4.96 9.77 11.28
N PHE A 105 5.23 9.49 12.55
CA PHE A 105 5.39 8.12 13.05
C PHE A 105 4.09 7.30 12.95
N LEU A 106 2.93 7.89 13.22
CA LEU A 106 1.65 7.19 13.06
C LEU A 106 1.34 6.90 11.59
N THR A 107 1.57 7.88 10.70
CA THR A 107 1.45 7.70 9.24
C THR A 107 2.36 6.59 8.73
N PHE A 108 3.61 6.54 9.20
CA PHE A 108 4.54 5.43 8.96
C PHE A 108 3.92 4.08 9.32
N ASN A 109 3.43 3.96 10.56
CA ASN A 109 2.88 2.70 11.05
C ASN A 109 1.62 2.29 10.29
N VAL A 110 0.77 3.23 9.87
CA VAL A 110 -0.42 2.91 9.07
C VAL A 110 -0.02 2.20 7.77
N ILE A 111 0.96 2.74 7.04
CA ILE A 111 1.43 2.12 5.80
C ILE A 111 2.13 0.79 6.09
N ASP A 112 3.02 0.76 7.09
CA ASP A 112 3.84 -0.42 7.42
C ASP A 112 2.99 -1.61 7.89
N ILE A 113 2.03 -1.36 8.78
CA ILE A 113 1.15 -2.39 9.36
C ILE A 113 0.13 -2.86 8.31
N LEU A 114 -0.44 -1.97 7.50
CA LEU A 114 -1.32 -2.39 6.40
C LEU A 114 -0.58 -3.24 5.35
N ALA A 115 0.67 -2.88 5.05
CA ALA A 115 1.48 -3.64 4.10
C ALA A 115 1.84 -5.02 4.66
N GLN A 116 2.22 -5.11 5.94
CA GLN A 116 2.46 -6.40 6.59
C GLN A 116 1.20 -7.25 6.74
N PHE A 117 0.07 -6.62 7.06
CA PHE A 117 -1.24 -7.28 7.14
C PHE A 117 -1.58 -7.99 5.84
N LEU A 118 -1.37 -7.33 4.70
CA LEU A 118 -1.74 -7.85 3.38
C LEU A 118 -0.66 -8.76 2.78
N TYR A 119 0.62 -8.43 2.96
CA TYR A 119 1.74 -9.03 2.22
C TYR A 119 2.59 -9.99 3.06
N ARG A 120 2.03 -10.51 4.16
CA ARG A 120 2.72 -11.46 5.05
C ARG A 120 3.25 -12.69 4.32
N GLU A 121 2.56 -13.14 3.28
CA GLU A 121 2.97 -14.32 2.50
C GLU A 121 4.32 -14.12 1.79
N ALA A 122 4.71 -12.87 1.49
CA ALA A 122 5.99 -12.61 0.83
C ALA A 122 7.21 -13.10 1.64
N TYR A 123 7.11 -13.13 2.97
CA TYR A 123 8.15 -13.66 3.86
C TYR A 123 8.25 -15.20 3.84
N ARG A 124 7.22 -15.89 3.32
CA ARG A 124 7.17 -17.36 3.22
C ARG A 124 7.42 -17.83 1.79
N PHE A 125 7.54 -16.91 0.85
CA PHE A 125 7.60 -17.21 -0.57
C PHE A 125 8.84 -18.02 -0.96
N ARG A 126 9.97 -17.83 -0.27
CA ARG A 126 11.20 -18.59 -0.53
C ARG A 126 11.03 -20.08 -0.34
N SER A 127 10.44 -20.46 0.78
CA SER A 127 10.18 -21.87 1.09
C SER A 127 9.27 -22.49 0.04
N LEU A 128 8.29 -21.73 -0.48
CA LEU A 128 7.40 -22.16 -1.55
C LEU A 128 8.12 -22.41 -2.89
N ILE A 129 9.12 -21.59 -3.24
CA ILE A 129 9.95 -21.78 -4.44
C ILE A 129 10.85 -23.00 -4.28
N ILE A 130 11.63 -23.06 -3.18
CA ILE A 130 12.65 -24.10 -2.97
C ILE A 130 12.02 -25.50 -2.86
N SER A 131 10.83 -25.60 -2.26
CA SER A 131 10.08 -26.86 -2.17
C SER A 131 9.40 -27.30 -3.47
N GLY A 132 9.48 -26.53 -4.56
CA GLY A 132 8.73 -26.78 -5.79
C GLY A 132 7.22 -26.48 -5.68
N GLY A 133 6.73 -26.03 -4.51
CA GLY A 133 5.31 -25.72 -4.31
C GLY A 133 4.79 -24.56 -5.18
N PHE A 134 5.67 -23.74 -5.74
CA PHE A 134 5.30 -22.69 -6.68
C PHE A 134 4.75 -23.24 -8.01
N ASP A 135 5.14 -24.45 -8.43
CA ASP A 135 4.59 -25.11 -9.63
C ASP A 135 3.07 -25.30 -9.50
N LEU A 136 2.62 -25.70 -8.30
CA LEU A 136 1.19 -25.84 -7.99
C LEU A 136 0.46 -24.49 -7.97
N VAL A 137 1.16 -23.39 -7.66
CA VAL A 137 0.58 -22.04 -7.77
C VAL A 137 0.40 -21.64 -9.23
N LEU A 138 1.38 -21.95 -10.08
CA LEU A 138 1.33 -21.67 -11.52
C LEU A 138 0.28 -22.50 -12.26
N ALA A 139 0.04 -23.75 -11.82
CA ALA A 139 -0.96 -24.64 -12.42
C ALA A 139 -2.41 -24.26 -12.04
N LYS A 140 -2.62 -23.52 -10.94
CA LYS A 140 -3.96 -23.13 -10.50
C LYS A 140 -4.54 -22.01 -11.38
N PRO A 141 -5.87 -21.97 -11.61
CA PRO A 141 -6.54 -20.93 -12.39
C PRO A 141 -6.69 -19.61 -11.60
N VAL A 142 -5.62 -19.16 -10.94
CA VAL A 142 -5.56 -17.95 -10.12
C VAL A 142 -4.33 -17.17 -10.54
N ASN A 143 -4.42 -15.84 -10.56
CA ASN A 143 -3.25 -15.03 -10.84
C ASN A 143 -2.09 -15.35 -9.87
N PRO A 144 -0.91 -15.78 -10.35
CA PRO A 144 0.19 -16.20 -9.48
C PRO A 144 0.74 -15.06 -8.61
N LEU A 145 0.72 -13.82 -9.10
CA LEU A 145 1.13 -12.68 -8.30
C LEU A 145 0.17 -12.47 -7.13
N PHE A 146 -1.14 -12.52 -7.39
CA PHE A 146 -2.14 -12.41 -6.33
C PHE A 146 -1.93 -13.49 -5.27
N ARG A 147 -1.75 -14.76 -5.68
CA ARG A 147 -1.56 -15.86 -4.71
C ARG A 147 -0.28 -15.71 -3.90
N SER A 148 0.79 -15.21 -4.51
CA SER A 148 2.10 -15.05 -3.85
C SER A 148 2.15 -13.81 -2.96
N LEU A 149 1.45 -12.75 -3.35
CA LEU A 149 1.44 -11.46 -2.64
C LEU A 149 0.39 -11.42 -1.53
N LEU A 150 -0.82 -11.91 -1.81
CA LEU A 150 -1.99 -11.87 -0.92
C LEU A 150 -2.34 -13.27 -0.43
N GLY A 151 -1.36 -14.04 0.05
CA GLY A 151 -1.54 -15.44 0.48
C GLY A 151 -2.24 -15.66 1.83
N GLY A 152 -2.75 -14.60 2.46
CA GLY A 152 -3.46 -14.65 3.72
C GLY A 152 -3.04 -13.48 4.62
N ALA A 153 -4.02 -12.96 5.37
CA ALA A 153 -3.78 -11.83 6.24
C ALA A 153 -3.01 -12.20 7.51
N ASP A 154 -2.33 -11.24 8.10
CA ASP A 154 -1.67 -11.42 9.41
C ASP A 154 -2.59 -11.09 10.58
N LEU A 155 -2.77 -12.03 11.52
CA LEU A 155 -3.67 -11.83 12.66
C LEU A 155 -3.14 -10.80 13.66
N ILE A 156 -1.82 -10.72 13.84
CA ILE A 156 -1.21 -9.78 14.77
C ILE A 156 -1.42 -8.36 14.24
N ASP A 157 -1.17 -8.13 12.95
CA ASP A 157 -1.46 -6.86 12.30
C ASP A 157 -2.95 -6.48 12.42
N LEU A 158 -3.87 -7.44 12.18
CA LEU A 158 -5.32 -7.21 12.30
C LEU A 158 -5.72 -6.63 13.66
N VAL A 159 -5.16 -7.16 14.75
CA VAL A 159 -5.43 -6.69 16.11
C VAL A 159 -4.86 -5.29 16.35
N THR A 160 -3.72 -4.95 15.74
CA THR A 160 -3.08 -3.64 15.92
C THR A 160 -3.66 -2.51 15.07
N ILE A 161 -4.38 -2.83 13.99
CA ILE A 161 -4.95 -1.84 13.06
C ILE A 161 -5.96 -0.90 13.76
N PRO A 162 -7.01 -1.37 14.47
CA PRO A 162 -7.99 -0.47 15.08
C PRO A 162 -7.40 0.59 16.03
N PRO A 163 -6.57 0.25 17.05
CA PRO A 163 -6.00 1.27 17.93
C PRO A 163 -5.05 2.22 17.21
N LEU A 164 -4.35 1.76 16.17
CA LEU A 164 -3.49 2.61 15.34
C LEU A 164 -4.31 3.67 14.58
N PHE A 165 -5.42 3.29 13.96
CA PHE A 165 -6.30 4.23 13.26
C PHE A 165 -6.92 5.25 14.22
N VAL A 166 -7.33 4.82 15.41
CA VAL A 166 -7.82 5.72 16.46
C VAL A 166 -6.74 6.73 16.88
N ALA A 167 -5.51 6.26 17.14
CA ALA A 167 -4.40 7.15 17.50
C ALA A 167 -4.06 8.13 16.37
N THR A 168 -4.06 7.67 15.12
CA THR A 168 -3.77 8.47 13.92
C THR A 168 -4.83 9.54 13.72
N TYR A 169 -6.11 9.18 13.86
CA TYR A 169 -7.22 10.13 13.80
C TYR A 169 -7.15 11.16 14.93
N TYR A 170 -6.92 10.73 16.17
CA TYR A 170 -6.84 11.61 17.33
C TYR A 170 -5.68 12.61 17.20
N VAL A 171 -4.46 12.16 16.91
CA VAL A 171 -3.32 13.08 16.74
C VAL A 171 -3.50 13.94 15.49
N GLY A 172 -4.06 13.40 14.42
CA GLY A 172 -4.34 14.12 13.19
C GLY A 172 -5.34 15.27 13.38
N SER A 173 -6.36 15.11 14.22
CA SER A 173 -7.32 16.17 14.51
C SER A 173 -6.72 17.32 15.31
N LEU A 174 -5.75 17.05 16.17
CA LEU A 174 -4.99 18.08 16.92
C LEU A 174 -4.15 18.99 16.00
N LEU A 175 -3.92 18.58 14.75
CA LEU A 175 -3.20 19.39 13.76
C LEU A 175 -4.08 20.46 13.10
N ASN A 176 -5.40 20.47 13.37
CA ASN A 176 -6.39 21.36 12.77
C ASN A 176 -6.31 21.40 11.22
N PRO A 177 -6.36 20.24 10.54
CA PRO A 177 -6.24 20.19 9.09
C PRO A 177 -7.44 20.84 8.40
N THR A 178 -7.22 21.46 7.24
CA THR A 178 -8.32 21.82 6.35
C THR A 178 -8.92 20.56 5.70
N PHE A 179 -10.14 20.67 5.17
CA PHE A 179 -10.77 19.57 4.43
C PHE A 179 -9.91 19.10 3.24
N ILE A 180 -9.25 20.04 2.55
CA ILE A 180 -8.36 19.74 1.43
C ILE A 180 -7.13 18.96 1.92
N ASN A 181 -6.52 19.36 3.05
CA ASN A 181 -5.39 18.66 3.65
C ASN A 181 -5.73 17.22 4.00
N ALA A 182 -6.93 16.98 4.56
CA ALA A 182 -7.40 15.64 4.89
C ALA A 182 -7.61 14.77 3.64
N ILE A 183 -8.18 15.31 2.56
CA ILE A 183 -8.33 14.59 1.28
C ILE A 183 -6.95 14.28 0.69
N LEU A 184 -6.04 15.25 0.65
CA LEU A 184 -4.68 15.04 0.14
C LEU A 184 -3.90 14.01 0.95
N TYR A 185 -4.06 14.01 2.28
CA TYR A 185 -3.52 12.97 3.16
C TYR A 185 -4.00 11.59 2.73
N LEU A 186 -5.32 11.39 2.54
CA LEU A 186 -5.87 10.09 2.13
C LEU A 186 -5.36 9.64 0.75
N LEU A 187 -5.33 10.56 -0.22
CA LEU A 187 -4.84 10.28 -1.57
C LEU A 187 -3.36 9.90 -1.57
N LEU A 188 -2.54 10.62 -0.81
CA LEU A 188 -1.10 10.32 -0.68
C LEU A 188 -0.86 9.07 0.17
N LEU A 189 -1.71 8.76 1.15
CA LEU A 189 -1.63 7.53 1.93
C LEU A 189 -1.84 6.31 1.02
N ILE A 190 -2.84 6.37 0.12
CA ILE A 190 -3.04 5.35 -0.93
C ILE A 190 -1.84 5.28 -1.86
N ASN A 191 -1.29 6.44 -2.26
CA ASN A 191 -0.10 6.51 -3.08
C ASN A 191 1.12 5.82 -2.43
N GLY A 192 1.36 6.09 -1.15
CA GLY A 192 2.39 5.42 -0.37
C GLY A 192 2.16 3.92 -0.29
N PHE A 193 0.91 3.49 -0.10
CA PHE A 193 0.57 2.07 -0.12
C PHE A 193 0.85 1.39 -1.47
N ILE A 194 0.62 2.07 -2.60
CA ILE A 194 0.98 1.58 -3.95
C ILE A 194 2.51 1.42 -4.08
N ILE A 195 3.28 2.37 -3.56
CA ILE A 195 4.75 2.27 -3.54
C ILE A 195 5.17 1.05 -2.71
N ALA A 196 4.64 0.88 -1.49
CA ALA A 196 4.91 -0.28 -0.65
C ALA A 196 4.59 -1.59 -1.39
N THR A 197 3.41 -1.69 -2.00
CA THR A 197 2.97 -2.83 -2.83
C THR A 197 3.99 -3.15 -3.92
N SER A 198 4.48 -2.11 -4.61
CA SER A 198 5.46 -2.25 -5.68
C SER A 198 6.77 -2.88 -5.20
N PHE A 199 7.24 -2.50 -4.00
CA PHE A 199 8.41 -3.11 -3.39
C PHE A 199 8.19 -4.58 -3.05
N TYR A 200 7.05 -4.93 -2.45
CA TYR A 200 6.73 -6.35 -2.18
C TYR A 200 6.68 -7.18 -3.47
N ILE A 201 6.10 -6.66 -4.55
CA ILE A 201 6.12 -7.31 -5.87
C ILE A 201 7.56 -7.50 -6.37
N ALA A 202 8.41 -6.48 -6.22
CA ALA A 202 9.81 -6.56 -6.63
C ALA A 202 10.59 -7.59 -5.80
N VAL A 203 10.36 -7.67 -4.49
CA VAL A 203 10.95 -8.70 -3.60
C VAL A 203 10.58 -10.10 -4.06
N LEU A 204 9.30 -10.36 -4.33
CA LEU A 204 8.85 -11.66 -4.85
C LEU A 204 9.54 -11.99 -6.19
N ALA A 205 9.61 -11.02 -7.09
CA ALA A 205 10.22 -11.19 -8.40
C ALA A 205 11.73 -11.48 -8.32
N LEU A 206 12.47 -10.73 -7.49
CA LEU A 206 13.88 -11.00 -7.22
C LEU A 206 14.07 -12.37 -6.61
N GLY A 207 13.17 -12.76 -5.72
CA GLY A 207 13.18 -14.08 -5.11
C GLY A 207 13.13 -15.26 -6.06
N ILE A 208 12.39 -15.13 -7.15
CA ILE A 208 12.35 -16.14 -8.22
C ILE A 208 13.68 -16.19 -8.98
N VAL A 209 14.34 -15.05 -9.17
CA VAL A 209 15.56 -14.95 -9.98
C VAL A 209 16.82 -15.32 -9.20
N THR A 210 16.91 -14.91 -7.92
CA THR A 210 18.13 -15.04 -7.11
C THR A 210 18.03 -16.10 -6.02
N LEU A 211 16.82 -16.58 -5.68
CA LEU A 211 16.54 -17.43 -4.50
C LEU A 211 16.85 -16.77 -3.14
N GLU A 212 17.14 -15.45 -3.12
CA GLU A 212 17.53 -14.67 -1.93
C GLU A 212 16.43 -13.72 -1.43
N ILE A 213 15.24 -14.26 -1.15
CA ILE A 213 14.09 -13.47 -0.68
C ILE A 213 14.33 -12.92 0.72
N ASP A 214 14.85 -13.75 1.63
CA ASP A 214 14.96 -13.39 3.05
C ASP A 214 15.88 -12.17 3.24
N HIS A 215 17.00 -12.11 2.52
CA HIS A 215 17.87 -10.95 2.54
C HIS A 215 17.23 -9.72 1.89
N THR A 216 16.57 -9.89 0.75
CA THR A 216 15.95 -8.78 0.01
C THR A 216 14.84 -8.13 0.82
N ILE A 217 13.98 -8.93 1.46
CA ILE A 217 12.89 -8.40 2.29
C ILE A 217 13.43 -7.71 3.54
N MET A 218 14.50 -8.22 4.15
CA MET A 218 15.13 -7.58 5.31
C MET A 218 15.79 -6.24 4.96
N ILE A 219 16.47 -6.14 3.82
CA ILE A 219 16.99 -4.85 3.31
C ILE A 219 15.84 -3.83 3.15
N TYR A 220 14.72 -4.28 2.57
CA TYR A 220 13.53 -3.43 2.45
C TYR A 220 13.00 -2.98 3.82
N ARG A 221 12.96 -3.86 4.83
CA ARG A 221 12.56 -3.50 6.21
C ARG A 221 13.46 -2.44 6.82
N ASP A 222 14.77 -2.57 6.62
CA ASP A 222 15.75 -1.62 7.15
C ASP A 222 15.61 -0.25 6.48
N MET A 223 15.42 -0.22 5.16
CA MET A 223 15.17 1.03 4.44
C MET A 223 13.88 1.70 4.89
N ILE A 224 12.80 0.93 5.07
CA ILE A 224 11.53 1.46 5.56
C ILE A 224 11.65 1.99 6.99
N ALA A 225 12.47 1.38 7.84
CA ALA A 225 12.64 1.85 9.22
C ALA A 225 13.14 3.31 9.31
N LEU A 226 13.86 3.80 8.31
CA LEU A 226 14.26 5.21 8.18
C LEU A 226 13.05 6.14 8.03
N GLY A 227 11.95 5.64 7.50
CA GLY A 227 10.71 6.36 7.35
C GLY A 227 9.95 6.63 8.67
N ARG A 228 10.40 6.11 9.82
CA ARG A 228 9.81 6.42 11.13
C ARG A 228 9.98 7.88 11.54
N LEU A 229 10.91 8.57 10.89
CA LEU A 229 11.24 9.98 11.10
C LEU A 229 10.91 10.79 9.83
N PRO A 230 10.57 12.08 9.96
CA PRO A 230 10.34 12.92 8.79
C PRO A 230 11.61 13.02 7.92
N LEU A 231 11.39 12.97 6.60
CA LEU A 231 12.45 13.03 5.59
C LEU A 231 13.40 14.24 5.77
N ASP A 232 12.91 15.33 6.35
CA ASP A 232 13.64 16.58 6.55
C ASP A 232 14.80 16.48 7.57
N ILE A 233 14.90 15.39 8.33
CA ILE A 233 16.04 15.12 9.22
C ILE A 233 17.27 14.66 8.42
N TYR A 234 17.07 14.06 7.26
CA TYR A 234 18.15 13.53 6.44
C TYR A 234 18.80 14.66 5.61
N LYS A 235 20.14 14.69 5.61
CA LYS A 235 20.93 15.53 4.71
C LYS A 235 21.19 14.80 3.38
N GLU A 236 21.60 15.56 2.37
CA GLU A 236 22.07 14.96 1.11
C GLU A 236 23.40 14.21 1.33
N PRO A 237 23.63 13.09 0.62
CA PRO A 237 22.81 12.50 -0.46
C PRO A 237 21.69 11.55 0.02
N VAL A 238 21.60 11.27 1.33
CA VAL A 238 20.68 10.28 1.89
C VAL A 238 19.22 10.66 1.61
N ARG A 239 18.88 11.95 1.76
CA ARG A 239 17.53 12.45 1.46
C ARG A 239 17.11 12.17 0.03
N SER A 240 17.97 12.41 -0.96
CA SER A 240 17.68 12.09 -2.37
C SER A 240 17.51 10.59 -2.60
N ILE A 241 18.33 9.74 -1.98
CA ILE A 241 18.20 8.28 -2.08
C ILE A 241 16.84 7.81 -1.54
N LEU A 242 16.44 8.31 -0.37
CA LEU A 242 15.16 7.98 0.26
C LEU A 242 13.95 8.57 -0.48
N THR A 243 14.15 9.57 -1.34
CA THR A 243 13.09 10.21 -2.11
C THR A 243 12.91 9.54 -3.47
N PHE A 244 14.00 9.29 -4.20
CA PHE A 244 13.96 8.90 -5.60
C PHE A 244 14.30 7.43 -5.86
N LEU A 245 15.20 6.82 -5.06
CA LEU A 245 15.63 5.44 -5.27
C LEU A 245 14.72 4.44 -4.56
N VAL A 246 14.44 4.66 -3.27
CA VAL A 246 13.58 3.76 -2.45
C VAL A 246 12.17 4.32 -2.18
N PRO A 247 11.83 5.49 -2.73
CA PRO A 247 10.78 6.42 -2.25
C PRO A 247 10.21 6.30 -0.82
N VAL A 248 10.98 5.90 0.21
CA VAL A 248 10.50 5.79 1.60
C VAL A 248 10.02 7.14 2.14
N GLY A 249 10.76 8.21 1.84
CA GLY A 249 10.40 9.56 2.25
C GLY A 249 9.09 10.03 1.62
N VAL A 250 8.86 9.68 0.36
CA VAL A 250 7.63 10.00 -0.38
C VAL A 250 6.45 9.20 0.18
N MET A 251 6.68 7.90 0.38
CA MET A 251 5.68 6.97 0.90
C MET A 251 5.09 7.46 2.22
N ILE A 252 5.91 8.03 3.12
CA ILE A 252 5.52 8.29 4.51
C ILE A 252 5.46 9.77 4.86
N SER A 253 6.47 10.56 4.47
CA SER A 253 6.53 11.97 4.86
C SER A 253 5.55 12.82 4.07
N TYR A 254 5.22 12.46 2.82
CA TYR A 254 4.35 13.31 2.00
C TYR A 254 2.88 13.27 2.45
N PRO A 255 2.28 12.10 2.76
CA PRO A 255 0.95 12.09 3.38
C PRO A 255 0.92 12.92 4.66
N ALA A 256 1.88 12.70 5.58
CA ALA A 256 1.94 13.44 6.84
C ALA A 256 2.05 14.96 6.61
N LYS A 257 2.91 15.41 5.69
CA LYS A 257 3.01 16.81 5.29
C LYS A 257 1.70 17.35 4.70
N ALA A 258 0.95 16.54 3.96
CA ALA A 258 -0.34 16.95 3.42
C ALA A 258 -1.37 17.23 4.52
N MET A 259 -1.43 16.38 5.55
CA MET A 259 -2.29 16.62 6.72
C MET A 259 -1.92 17.92 7.44
N ILE A 260 -0.61 18.16 7.61
CA ILE A 260 -0.10 19.38 8.28
C ILE A 260 -0.29 20.63 7.41
N GLY A 261 -0.48 20.49 6.09
CA GLY A 261 -0.58 21.61 5.14
C GLY A 261 0.77 22.12 4.62
N LEU A 262 1.79 21.28 4.62
CA LEU A 262 3.17 21.60 4.21
C LEU A 262 3.58 20.94 2.89
N ILE A 263 2.69 20.18 2.24
CA ILE A 263 3.00 19.53 0.96
C ILE A 263 2.92 20.53 -0.20
N SER A 264 3.92 20.54 -1.07
CA SER A 264 3.92 21.34 -2.29
C SER A 264 3.23 20.61 -3.44
N ILE A 265 2.74 21.36 -4.43
CA ILE A 265 2.14 20.81 -5.65
C ILE A 265 3.15 19.92 -6.39
N GLN A 266 4.42 20.34 -6.46
CA GLN A 266 5.49 19.55 -7.04
C GLN A 266 5.69 18.23 -6.28
N GLY A 267 5.62 18.27 -4.94
CA GLY A 267 5.70 17.07 -4.09
C GLY A 267 4.58 16.07 -4.39
N ILE A 268 3.34 16.57 -4.58
CA ILE A 268 2.20 15.73 -4.97
C ILE A 268 2.45 15.06 -6.32
N ILE A 269 2.85 15.83 -7.34
CA ILE A 269 3.10 15.31 -8.70
C ILE A 269 4.22 14.26 -8.67
N VAL A 270 5.33 14.54 -7.98
CA VAL A 270 6.45 13.61 -7.82
C VAL A 270 6.00 12.32 -7.13
N SER A 271 5.14 12.41 -6.11
CA SER A 271 4.59 11.24 -5.41
C SER A 271 3.82 10.32 -6.35
N PHE A 272 2.90 10.87 -7.13
CA PHE A 272 2.12 10.11 -8.09
C PHE A 272 2.97 9.55 -9.23
N GLY A 273 3.95 10.32 -9.73
CA GLY A 273 4.91 9.85 -10.72
C GLY A 273 5.72 8.66 -10.22
N LEU A 274 6.29 8.75 -9.01
CA LEU A 274 7.08 7.67 -8.42
C LEU A 274 6.25 6.42 -8.16
N ALA A 275 5.04 6.54 -7.62
CA ALA A 275 4.15 5.38 -7.45
C ALA A 275 3.83 4.69 -8.78
N GLY A 276 3.54 5.46 -9.84
CA GLY A 276 3.31 4.92 -11.18
C GLY A 276 4.53 4.19 -11.74
N ILE A 277 5.71 4.80 -11.65
CA ILE A 277 6.97 4.21 -12.12
C ILE A 277 7.31 2.95 -11.32
N SER A 278 7.28 2.99 -9.99
CA SER A 278 7.56 1.84 -9.13
C SER A 278 6.62 0.68 -9.41
N MET A 279 5.32 0.95 -9.58
CA MET A 279 4.34 -0.09 -9.88
C MET A 279 4.55 -0.67 -11.29
N PHE A 280 4.83 0.18 -12.27
CA PHE A 280 5.13 -0.28 -13.62
C PHE A 280 6.38 -1.18 -13.65
N LEU A 281 7.48 -0.75 -13.01
CA LEU A 281 8.73 -1.50 -12.96
C LEU A 281 8.57 -2.82 -12.20
N SER A 282 7.87 -2.82 -11.06
CA SER A 282 7.65 -4.04 -10.27
C SER A 282 6.88 -5.11 -11.04
N ILE A 283 5.84 -4.71 -11.78
CA ILE A 283 5.06 -5.62 -12.64
C ILE A 283 5.91 -6.14 -13.82
N ARG A 284 6.75 -5.30 -14.43
CA ARG A 284 7.69 -5.75 -15.48
C ARG A 284 8.70 -6.75 -14.93
N LEU A 285 9.25 -6.48 -13.75
CA LEU A 285 10.19 -7.36 -13.07
C LEU A 285 9.54 -8.69 -12.71
N TRP A 286 8.31 -8.69 -12.18
CA TRP A 286 7.55 -9.91 -11.92
C TRP A 286 7.35 -10.77 -13.18
N LYS A 287 6.94 -10.15 -14.30
CA LYS A 287 6.77 -10.86 -15.57
C LYS A 287 8.09 -11.41 -16.12
N PHE A 288 9.19 -10.69 -15.92
CA PHE A 288 10.53 -11.17 -16.27
C PHE A 288 10.93 -12.37 -15.40
N ALA A 289 10.73 -12.27 -14.09
CA ALA A 289 11.05 -13.32 -13.14
C ALA A 289 10.32 -14.63 -13.44
N LEU A 290 9.02 -14.57 -13.76
CA LEU A 290 8.25 -15.76 -14.17
C LEU A 290 8.83 -16.49 -15.40
N LYS A 291 9.51 -15.77 -16.32
CA LYS A 291 10.18 -16.40 -17.48
C LYS A 291 11.51 -17.05 -17.12
N LYS A 292 12.10 -16.68 -15.98
CA LYS A 292 13.36 -17.22 -15.46
C LYS A 292 13.15 -18.34 -14.46
N TYR A 293 11.92 -18.52 -13.97
CA TYR A 293 11.58 -19.58 -13.05
C TYR A 293 11.88 -20.95 -13.67
N THR A 294 12.60 -21.78 -12.93
CA THR A 294 12.89 -23.18 -13.27
C THR A 294 12.38 -24.03 -12.11
N SER A 295 11.65 -25.11 -12.43
CA SER A 295 11.08 -25.99 -11.39
C SER A 295 12.20 -26.67 -10.62
N ALA A 296 12.00 -26.82 -9.31
CA ALA A 296 12.89 -27.57 -8.43
C ALA A 296 12.76 -29.11 -8.60
N SER A 297 11.83 -29.59 -9.44
CA SER A 297 11.53 -31.01 -9.64
C SER A 297 12.14 -31.61 -10.93
N SER A 298 13.11 -30.94 -11.56
CA SER A 298 13.83 -31.46 -12.74
C SER A 298 15.13 -32.16 -12.39
#